data_AF-A0A9P6TC01-F1
#
_entry.id   AF-A0A9P6TC01-F1
#
_cell.length_a   1.000
_cell.length_b   1.000
_cell.length_c   1.000
_cell.angle_alpha   90.00
_cell.angle_beta   90.00
_cell.angle_gamma   90.00
#
_symmetry.space_group_name_H-M   'P 1'
#
loop_
_entity.id
_entity.type
_entity.pdbx_description
1 polymer ?
#
loop_
_entity_poly.entity_id
_entity_poly.type
_entity_poly.pdbx_seq_one_letter_code
_entity_poly.pdbx_strand_id
1 'polypeptide(L)'
;MVQYSPKIKNLAAQMFIDGDTQQEINLTLRTNISFRTLLRWKALYESTQSAVRNPATYERRGRPSSFSEVHLQLLADIINQSPSMYLDKLQEKMFD
;
A
#
# COMPACT_ATOMS: atom_id res chain seq x y z
N MET A 1 11.72 -8.59 -0.78
CA MET A 1 10.88 -8.15 0.35
C MET A 1 10.06 -9.37 0.79
N VAL A 2 10.14 -9.81 2.06
CA VAL A 2 9.41 -11.01 2.51
C VAL A 2 7.92 -10.70 2.59
N GLN A 3 7.10 -11.51 1.92
CA GLN A 3 5.65 -11.36 1.91
C GLN A 3 5.03 -12.26 2.98
N TYR A 4 4.38 -11.64 3.98
CA TYR A 4 3.62 -12.36 5.00
C TYR A 4 2.13 -12.30 4.66
N SER A 5 1.43 -13.41 4.87
CA SER A 5 -0.01 -13.45 4.69
C SER A 5 -0.71 -12.50 5.67
N PRO A 6 -1.86 -11.92 5.30
CA PRO A 6 -2.67 -11.08 6.19
C PRO A 6 -2.92 -11.70 7.57
N LYS A 7 -3.21 -13.01 7.59
CA LYS A 7 -3.44 -13.78 8.82
C LYS A 7 -2.22 -13.81 9.72
N ILE A 8 -1.02 -14.08 9.17
CA ILE A 8 0.23 -14.08 9.94
C ILE A 8 0.50 -12.70 10.54
N LYS A 9 0.25 -11.62 9.78
CA LYS A 9 0.45 -10.25 10.26
C LYS A 9 -0.41 -9.94 11.48
N ASN A 10 -1.71 -10.27 11.41
CA ASN A 10 -2.64 -10.02 12.50
C ASN A 10 -2.30 -10.86 13.73
N LEU A 11 -2.04 -12.16 13.56
CA LEU A 11 -1.70 -13.04 14.69
C LEU A 11 -0.40 -12.59 15.36
N ALA A 12 0.64 -12.28 14.58
CA ALA A 12 1.90 -11.79 15.11
C ALA A 12 1.77 -10.46 15.86
N ALA A 13 0.89 -9.57 15.38
CA ALA A 13 0.62 -8.30 16.06
C ALA A 13 -0.10 -8.51 17.41
N GLN A 14 -1.11 -9.39 17.45
CA GLN A 14 -1.84 -9.74 18.67
C GLN A 14 -0.91 -10.36 19.71
N MET A 15 -0.17 -11.42 19.33
CA MET A 15 0.81 -12.07 20.20
C MET A 15 1.83 -11.07 20.78
N PHE A 16 2.32 -10.14 19.96
CA PHE A 16 3.25 -9.11 20.40
C PHE A 16 2.63 -8.04 21.30
N ILE A 17 1.32 -7.79 21.19
CA ILE A 17 0.56 -6.93 22.10
C ILE A 17 0.34 -7.65 23.44
N ASP A 18 0.05 -8.95 23.39
CA ASP A 18 -0.18 -9.82 24.54
C ASP A 18 1.09 -10.09 25.37
N GLY A 19 2.26 -9.72 24.84
CA GLY A 19 3.54 -9.73 25.55
C GLY A 19 4.52 -10.79 25.07
N ASP A 20 4.17 -11.58 24.06
CA ASP A 20 5.07 -12.60 23.50
C ASP A 20 6.31 -11.96 22.89
N THR A 21 7.46 -12.59 23.12
CA THR A 21 8.72 -12.17 22.54
C THR A 21 8.78 -12.46 21.04
N GLN A 22 9.66 -11.76 20.32
CA GLN A 22 9.89 -12.02 18.90
C GLN A 22 10.26 -13.49 18.62
N GLN A 23 11.01 -14.12 19.53
CA GLN A 23 11.45 -15.51 19.40
C GLN A 23 10.25 -16.46 19.50
N GLU A 24 9.39 -16.30 20.51
CA GLU A 24 8.17 -17.09 20.70
C GLU A 24 7.21 -16.96 19.52
N ILE A 25 7.02 -15.74 19.02
CA ILE A 25 6.18 -15.48 17.85
C ILE A 25 6.72 -16.20 16.62
N ASN A 26 8.02 -16.08 16.35
CA ASN A 26 8.64 -16.71 15.19
C ASN A 26 8.63 -18.24 15.27
N LEU A 27 8.82 -18.80 16.47
CA LEU A 27 8.70 -20.23 16.71
C LEU A 27 7.27 -20.72 16.46
N THR A 28 6.28 -20.02 17.02
CA THR A 28 4.86 -20.39 16.93
C THR A 28 4.34 -20.28 15.50
N LEU A 29 4.67 -19.18 14.81
CA LEU A 29 4.22 -18.91 13.44
C LEU A 29 5.07 -19.59 12.37
N ARG A 30 6.20 -20.21 12.76
CA ARG A 30 7.22 -20.76 11.85
C ARG A 30 7.68 -19.72 10.82
N THR A 31 7.95 -18.52 11.30
CA THR A 31 8.37 -17.36 10.50
C THR A 31 9.71 -16.80 10.97
N ASN A 32 10.25 -15.84 10.24
CA ASN A 32 11.42 -15.06 10.65
C ASN A 32 11.13 -13.55 10.54
N ILE A 33 10.11 -13.11 11.29
CA ILE A 33 9.70 -11.72 11.38
C ILE A 33 10.71 -10.95 12.22
N SER A 34 11.16 -9.80 11.72
CA SER A 34 12.05 -8.90 12.46
C SER A 34 11.30 -8.08 13.51
N PHE A 35 11.98 -7.74 14.61
CA PHE A 35 11.43 -6.88 15.67
C PHE A 35 10.83 -5.57 15.15
N ARG A 36 11.53 -4.89 14.22
CA ARG A 36 11.02 -3.66 13.58
C ARG A 36 9.68 -3.87 12.86
N THR A 37 9.49 -5.05 12.27
CA THR A 37 8.25 -5.39 11.57
C THR A 37 7.11 -5.61 12.57
N LEU A 38 7.39 -6.31 13.68
CA LEU A 38 6.42 -6.50 14.78
C LEU A 38 5.98 -5.16 15.38
N LEU A 39 6.93 -4.26 15.67
CA LEU A 39 6.61 -2.91 16.16
C LEU A 39 5.68 -2.15 15.20
N ARG A 40 5.95 -2.23 13.90
CA ARG A 40 5.11 -1.58 12.88
C ARG A 40 3.72 -2.19 12.84
N TRP A 41 3.60 -3.52 12.92
CA TRP A 41 2.31 -4.18 12.90
C TRP A 41 1.50 -3.91 14.17
N LYS A 42 2.14 -3.89 15.34
CA LYS A 42 1.53 -3.47 16.60
C LYS A 42 0.94 -2.07 16.51
N ALA A 43 1.72 -1.08 16.08
CA ALA A 43 1.23 0.29 15.93
C ALA A 43 0.04 0.40 14.94
N LEU A 44 0.08 -0.37 13.85
CA LEU A 44 -1.05 -0.44 12.90
C LEU A 44 -2.29 -1.09 13.54
N TYR A 45 -2.08 -2.17 14.29
CA TYR A 45 -3.13 -2.95 14.91
C TYR A 45 -3.81 -2.17 16.05
N GLU A 46 -3.07 -1.47 16.89
CA GLU A 46 -3.61 -0.61 17.95
C GLU A 46 -4.49 0.52 17.38
N SER A 47 -4.13 1.07 16.22
CA SER A 47 -4.87 2.19 15.59
C SER A 47 -6.04 1.76 14.71
N THR A 48 -5.99 0.56 14.11
CA THR A 48 -6.99 0.13 13.10
C THR A 48 -7.64 -1.22 13.37
N GLN A 49 -7.25 -1.91 14.45
CA GLN A 49 -7.62 -3.31 14.76
C GLN A 49 -7.25 -4.29 13.63
N SER A 50 -6.27 -3.91 12.81
CA SER A 50 -5.75 -4.71 11.70
C SER A 50 -4.27 -4.40 11.50
N ALA A 51 -3.45 -5.43 11.29
CA ALA A 51 -2.07 -5.30 10.82
C ALA A 51 -2.00 -5.30 9.28
N VAL A 52 -3.15 -5.40 8.61
CA VAL A 52 -3.32 -5.37 7.17
C VAL A 52 -3.84 -4.00 6.79
N ARG A 53 -3.02 -3.25 6.07
CA ARG A 53 -3.34 -1.91 5.62
C ARG A 53 -4.32 -2.03 4.44
N ASN A 54 -5.56 -1.56 4.60
CA ASN A 54 -6.59 -1.59 3.56
C ASN A 54 -6.39 -0.42 2.58
N PRO A 55 -5.99 -0.64 1.31
CA PRO A 55 -5.76 0.45 0.37
C PRO A 55 -7.00 1.32 0.13
N ALA A 56 -8.20 0.74 0.24
CA ALA A 56 -9.45 1.47 0.07
C ALA A 56 -9.72 2.50 1.18
N THR A 57 -9.08 2.36 2.35
CA THR A 57 -9.20 3.31 3.47
C THR A 57 -8.04 4.29 3.54
N TYR A 58 -7.17 4.32 2.53
CA TYR A 58 -6.08 5.29 2.53
C TYR A 58 -6.67 6.65 2.17
N GLU A 59 -6.39 7.65 3.01
CA GLU A 59 -6.44 9.03 2.54
C GLU A 59 -5.61 9.12 1.25
N ARG A 60 -6.13 9.81 0.23
CA ARG A 60 -5.35 10.19 -0.96
C ARG A 60 -4.18 11.07 -0.51
N ARG A 61 -3.08 10.43 -0.12
CA ARG A 61 -1.82 11.09 0.22
C ARG A 61 -0.90 11.01 -0.99
N GLY A 62 -0.65 12.16 -1.59
CA GLY A 62 0.11 12.37 -2.80
C GLY A 62 -0.08 13.81 -3.24
N ARG A 63 0.77 14.31 -4.15
CA ARG A 63 0.50 15.61 -4.77
C ARG A 63 -0.88 15.51 -5.44
N PRO A 64 -1.82 16.44 -5.20
CA PRO A 64 -3.04 16.52 -5.99
C PRO A 64 -2.63 16.45 -7.47
N SER A 65 -3.33 15.65 -8.27
CA SER A 65 -3.03 15.62 -9.69
C SER A 65 -3.08 17.05 -10.21
N SER A 66 -2.00 17.50 -10.86
CA SER A 66 -2.01 18.78 -11.59
C SER A 66 -3.05 18.77 -12.71
N PHE A 67 -3.54 17.59 -13.08
CA PHE A 67 -4.62 17.36 -14.02
C PHE A 67 -5.98 17.42 -13.33
N SER A 68 -6.85 18.28 -13.85
CA SER A 68 -8.28 18.30 -13.58
C SER A 68 -8.95 17.03 -14.16
N GLU A 69 -10.18 16.76 -13.73
CA GLU A 69 -11.02 15.66 -14.27
C GLU A 69 -11.11 15.71 -15.80
N VAL A 70 -11.21 16.91 -16.37
CA VAL A 70 -11.27 17.15 -17.82
C VAL A 70 -9.99 16.70 -18.51
N HIS A 71 -8.82 17.04 -17.96
CA HIS A 71 -7.55 16.60 -18.53
C HIS A 71 -7.37 15.07 -18.44
N LEU A 72 -7.89 14.42 -17.39
CA LEU A 72 -7.82 12.96 -17.27
C LEU A 72 -8.71 12.25 -18.30
N GLN A 73 -9.89 12.80 -18.61
CA GLN A 73 -10.75 12.28 -19.67
C GLN A 73 -10.10 12.43 -21.05
N LEU A 74 -9.54 13.61 -21.34
CA LEU A 74 -8.80 13.84 -22.59
C LEU A 74 -7.60 12.90 -22.73
N LEU A 75 -6.84 12.69 -21.66
CA LEU A 75 -5.72 11.75 -21.65
C LEU A 75 -6.19 10.32 -21.96
N ALA A 76 -7.30 9.88 -21.35
CA ALA A 76 -7.87 8.56 -21.59
C ALA A 76 -8.32 8.40 -23.05
N ASP A 77 -8.95 9.42 -23.64
CA ASP A 77 -9.39 9.41 -25.04
C ASP A 77 -8.21 9.34 -26.01
N ILE A 78 -7.13 10.10 -25.77
CA ILE A 78 -5.95 10.07 -26.64
C ILE A 78 -5.23 8.72 -26.54
N ILE A 79 -5.10 8.14 -25.35
CA ILE A 79 -4.51 6.81 -25.15
C ILE A 79 -5.36 5.73 -25.83
N ASN A 80 -6.69 5.80 -25.72
CA ASN A 80 -7.58 4.85 -26.37
C ASN A 80 -7.51 4.93 -27.91
N GLN A 81 -7.36 6.13 -28.47
CA GLN A 81 -7.23 6.33 -29.91
C GLN A 81 -5.82 5.97 -30.43
N SER A 82 -4.79 6.06 -29.60
CA SER A 82 -3.40 5.82 -30.01
C SER A 82 -2.56 5.33 -28.82
N PRO A 83 -2.64 4.03 -28.46
CA PRO A 83 -2.00 3.48 -27.26
C PRO A 83 -0.47 3.44 -27.35
N SER A 84 0.10 3.54 -28.54
CA SER A 84 1.55 3.62 -28.78
C SER A 84 2.09 5.05 -28.88
N MET A 85 1.27 6.07 -28.57
CA MET A 85 1.69 7.47 -28.66
C MET A 85 2.77 7.78 -27.62
N TYR A 86 3.82 8.48 -28.05
CA TYR A 86 4.87 8.95 -27.17
C TYR A 86 4.38 10.05 -26.22
N LEU A 87 5.00 10.15 -25.05
CA LEU A 87 4.58 11.06 -23.97
C LEU A 87 4.72 12.54 -24.35
N ASP A 88 5.71 12.89 -25.18
CA ASP A 88 5.90 14.24 -25.72
C ASP A 88 4.73 14.64 -26.62
N LYS A 89 4.27 13.74 -27.49
CA LYS A 89 3.10 13.96 -28.36
C LYS A 89 1.78 13.99 -27.60
N LEU A 90 1.67 13.23 -26.53
CA LEU A 90 0.55 13.33 -25.58
C LEU A 90 0.54 14.70 -24.89
N GLN A 91 1.71 15.22 -24.50
CA GLN A 91 1.82 16.52 -23.85
C GLN A 91 1.45 17.66 -24.81
N GLU A 92 1.94 17.67 -26.05
CA GLU A 92 1.51 18.64 -27.09
C GLU A 92 -0.02 18.64 -27.20
N LYS A 93 -0.65 17.48 -27.38
CA LYS A 93 -2.11 17.37 -27.54
C LYS A 93 -2.95 17.79 -26.33
N MET A 94 -2.37 17.80 -25.13
CA MET A 94 -3.09 18.17 -23.91
C MET A 94 -2.98 19.66 -23.56
N PHE A 95 -1.99 20.36 -24.10
CA PHE A 95 -1.65 21.73 -23.71
C PHE A 95 -1.52 22.72 -24.89
N ASP A 96 -1.69 22.28 -26.14
CA ASP A 96 -2.02 23.12 -27.30
C ASP A 96 -3.50 23.56 -27.27
#